data_AF-A0A936JV38-F1
#
_entry.id   AF-A0A936JV38-F1
#
_cell.length_a   1.000
_cell.length_b   1.000
_cell.length_c   1.000
_cell.angle_alpha   90.00
_cell.angle_beta   90.00
_cell.angle_gamma   90.00
#
_symmetry.space_group_name_H-M   'P 1'
#
loop_
_entity.id
_entity.type
_entity.pdbx_description
1 polymer ?
#
loop_
_entity_poly.entity_id
_entity_poly.type
_entity_poly.pdbx_seq_one_letter_code
_entity_poly.pdbx_strand_id
1 'polypeptide(L)'
;MGTYSETIGKVTLANGGVITNGRLTSTAAFDLRDGTVTAGLAGTAGLNKTTGGTVTLNPQLNVPYNYTGATSITGGTLVVNGSISTSAVEANRVTVGPDARLTGAGSIVRPITIGTGGTIAPGNPAAGLGTLTTGAQTWEAGSSAAFRINNTAADRLAITGTLAAGASTIMLIDYGLVPATLTDRSWTLANTSGGITGFSNLALDTSALGTFDGQFSLGLAANDTNLLLLYSSVPEPSTCALLLGLAVLGAAALVRRRNSAA
;
A
#
# COMPACT_ATOMS: atom_id res chain seq x y z
N MET A 1 -3.14 31.68 3.68
CA MET A 1 -2.60 32.49 4.78
C MET A 1 -1.17 33.02 4.52
N GLY A 2 -0.74 33.27 3.29
CA GLY A 2 0.62 33.80 3.02
C GLY A 2 1.75 33.01 3.70
N THR A 3 2.66 33.70 4.39
CA THR A 3 3.75 33.11 5.21
C THR A 3 3.42 33.07 6.71
N TYR A 4 2.20 33.44 7.11
CA TYR A 4 1.83 33.58 8.52
C TYR A 4 1.79 32.23 9.26
N SER A 5 2.09 32.28 10.55
CA SER A 5 1.86 31.19 11.50
C SER A 5 0.78 31.61 12.49
N GLU A 6 -0.31 30.86 12.55
CA GLU A 6 -1.46 31.18 13.39
C GLU A 6 -1.73 30.07 14.40
N THR A 7 -2.20 30.47 15.59
CA THR A 7 -2.72 29.55 16.61
C THR A 7 -4.23 29.72 16.70
N ILE A 8 -4.98 28.64 16.46
CA ILE A 8 -6.44 28.66 16.38
C ILE A 8 -7.04 27.64 17.35
N GLY A 9 -8.13 28.03 18.02
CA GLY A 9 -8.87 27.20 18.98
C GLY A 9 -9.20 25.80 18.45
N LYS A 10 -9.95 25.74 17.35
CA LYS A 10 -10.28 24.51 16.61
C LYS A 10 -10.27 24.79 15.12
N VAL A 11 -9.69 23.89 14.34
CA VAL A 11 -9.75 23.93 12.88
C VAL A 11 -10.73 22.86 12.40
N THR A 12 -11.67 23.24 11.54
CA THR A 12 -12.57 22.30 10.85
C THR A 12 -12.45 22.48 9.35
N LEU A 13 -12.26 21.39 8.61
CA LEU A 13 -12.22 21.36 7.15
C LEU A 13 -13.37 20.50 6.65
N ALA A 14 -14.28 21.08 5.86
CA ALA A 14 -15.45 20.38 5.35
C ALA A 14 -15.86 20.92 3.97
N ASN A 15 -16.76 20.20 3.29
CA ASN A 15 -17.40 20.60 2.03
C ASN A 15 -16.40 21.04 0.95
N GLY A 16 -15.36 20.23 0.73
CA GLY A 16 -14.31 20.51 -0.25
C GLY A 16 -13.42 21.72 0.07
N GLY A 17 -13.40 22.20 1.31
CA GLY A 17 -12.61 23.37 1.70
C GLY A 17 -11.10 23.23 1.45
N VAL A 18 -10.39 24.36 1.40
CA VAL A 18 -8.94 24.39 1.16
C VAL A 18 -8.23 25.22 2.24
N ILE A 19 -7.23 24.61 2.89
CA ILE A 19 -6.32 25.29 3.82
C ILE A 19 -4.96 25.40 3.13
N THR A 20 -4.58 26.62 2.72
CA THR A 20 -3.37 26.86 1.92
C THR A 20 -2.47 27.94 2.48
N ASN A 21 -1.17 27.73 2.29
CA ASN A 21 -0.06 28.61 2.65
C ASN A 21 0.07 28.84 4.17
N GLY A 22 1.28 29.13 4.64
CA GLY A 22 1.54 29.40 6.05
C GLY A 22 1.49 28.13 6.92
N ARG A 23 1.27 28.33 8.22
CA ARG A 23 1.24 27.27 9.23
C ARG A 23 0.10 27.47 10.22
N LEU A 24 -0.69 26.42 10.46
CA LEU A 24 -1.73 26.40 11.48
C LEU A 24 -1.32 25.53 12.67
N THR A 25 -1.35 26.12 13.85
CA THR A 25 -1.25 25.43 15.13
C THR A 25 -2.66 25.35 15.73
N SER A 26 -3.20 24.16 15.96
CA SER A 26 -4.50 24.05 16.65
C SER A 26 -4.31 23.64 18.11
N THR A 27 -5.09 24.26 19.00
CA THR A 27 -5.13 23.89 20.43
C THR A 27 -6.08 22.72 20.72
N ALA A 28 -6.93 22.37 19.76
CA ALA A 28 -7.77 21.18 19.77
C ALA A 28 -7.46 20.32 18.53
N ALA A 29 -7.93 19.06 18.52
CA ALA A 29 -7.70 18.19 17.38
C ALA A 29 -8.26 18.80 16.08
N PHE A 30 -7.47 18.73 14.99
CA PHE A 30 -7.92 19.12 13.66
C PHE A 30 -9.11 18.24 13.26
N ASP A 31 -10.26 18.83 12.94
CA ASP A 31 -11.47 18.15 12.51
C ASP A 31 -11.55 18.20 10.98
N LEU A 32 -10.91 17.24 10.32
CA LEU A 32 -10.84 17.21 8.85
C LEU A 32 -11.89 16.23 8.32
N ARG A 33 -12.81 16.71 7.51
CA ARG A 33 -13.96 15.93 7.02
C ARG A 33 -13.87 15.72 5.52
N ASP A 34 -13.66 16.83 4.80
CA ASP A 34 -13.58 16.84 3.35
C ASP A 34 -12.83 18.10 2.86
N GLY A 35 -11.85 17.94 1.97
CA GLY A 35 -11.07 19.07 1.43
C GLY A 35 -9.57 18.79 1.24
N THR A 36 -8.81 19.86 1.00
CA THR A 36 -7.34 19.80 0.79
C THR A 36 -6.59 20.70 1.75
N VAL A 37 -5.46 20.20 2.29
CA VAL A 37 -4.53 20.97 3.11
C VAL A 37 -3.17 21.00 2.43
N THR A 38 -2.71 22.19 2.07
CA THR A 38 -1.34 22.43 1.58
C THR A 38 -0.50 23.26 2.56
N ALA A 39 -1.13 23.90 3.55
CA ALA A 39 -0.47 24.60 4.64
C ALA A 39 0.19 23.62 5.63
N GLY A 40 1.20 24.09 6.38
CA GLY A 40 1.76 23.31 7.47
C GLY A 40 0.77 23.17 8.63
N LEU A 41 0.70 21.99 9.24
CA LEU A 41 -0.06 21.75 10.46
C LEU A 41 0.89 21.55 11.65
N ALA A 42 0.52 22.02 12.83
CA ALA A 42 1.36 22.07 14.01
C ALA A 42 0.56 21.96 15.31
N GLY A 43 1.28 21.81 16.42
CA GLY A 43 0.72 21.81 17.77
C GLY A 43 0.73 20.43 18.41
N THR A 44 0.31 20.35 19.66
CA THR A 44 0.24 19.07 20.39
C THR A 44 -1.03 18.28 20.09
N ALA A 45 -2.04 18.94 19.52
CA ALA A 45 -3.28 18.32 19.17
C ALA A 45 -3.14 17.27 18.04
N GLY A 46 -4.07 16.33 18.01
CA GLY A 46 -4.16 15.31 16.97
C GLY A 46 -4.91 15.75 15.72
N LEU A 47 -5.15 14.80 14.82
CA LEU A 47 -5.93 14.98 13.60
C LEU A 47 -7.02 13.91 13.54
N ASN A 48 -8.26 14.33 13.35
CA ASN A 48 -9.41 13.47 13.17
C ASN A 48 -9.89 13.58 11.73
N LYS A 49 -9.74 12.51 10.95
CA LYS A 49 -10.42 12.33 9.67
C LYS A 49 -11.74 11.61 9.91
N THR A 50 -12.85 12.32 9.66
CA THR A 50 -14.21 11.79 9.87
C THR A 50 -15.05 11.90 8.59
N THR A 51 -16.29 11.42 8.62
CA THR A 51 -17.26 11.43 7.50
C THR A 51 -16.81 10.66 6.26
N GLY A 52 -17.72 10.43 5.31
CA GLY A 52 -17.42 9.74 4.05
C GLY A 52 -16.56 10.53 3.05
N GLY A 53 -16.25 11.80 3.33
CA GLY A 53 -15.48 12.68 2.43
C GLY A 53 -14.01 12.27 2.28
N THR A 54 -13.28 13.01 1.45
CA THR A 54 -11.84 12.80 1.23
C THR A 54 -11.06 14.01 1.72
N VAL A 55 -10.03 13.76 2.52
CA VAL A 55 -9.07 14.79 2.91
C VAL A 55 -7.74 14.48 2.26
N THR A 56 -7.20 15.46 1.53
CA THR A 56 -5.88 15.36 0.92
C THR A 56 -4.87 16.24 1.64
N LEU A 57 -3.85 15.61 2.23
CA LEU A 57 -2.69 16.24 2.81
C LEU A 57 -1.56 16.28 1.77
N ASN A 58 -1.48 17.38 1.03
CA ASN A 58 -0.54 17.58 -0.06
C ASN A 58 0.21 18.92 0.14
N PRO A 59 1.23 18.95 1.00
CA PRO A 59 1.88 20.20 1.38
C PRO A 59 2.67 20.78 0.23
N GLN A 60 2.92 22.09 0.30
CA GLN A 60 3.97 22.69 -0.50
C GLN A 60 5.33 22.05 -0.16
N LEU A 61 6.25 22.05 -1.12
CA LEU A 61 7.58 21.49 -0.97
C LEU A 61 8.25 21.98 0.34
N ASN A 62 8.78 21.04 1.13
CA ASN A 62 9.45 21.26 2.41
C ASN A 62 8.57 21.83 3.54
N VAL A 63 7.23 21.68 3.48
CA VAL A 63 6.31 22.08 4.55
C VAL A 63 5.72 20.83 5.24
N PRO A 64 6.35 20.26 6.28
CA PRO A 64 5.84 19.06 6.92
C PRO A 64 4.65 19.36 7.86
N TYR A 65 3.85 18.32 8.10
CA TYR A 65 2.83 18.28 9.14
C TYR A 65 3.48 17.85 10.46
N ASN A 66 3.67 18.81 11.39
CA ASN A 66 4.32 18.59 12.68
C ASN A 66 3.36 18.78 13.86
N TYR A 67 2.07 18.52 13.68
CA TYR A 67 1.19 18.28 14.83
C TYR A 67 1.66 17.00 15.53
N THR A 68 1.67 16.88 16.86
CA THR A 68 2.26 15.70 17.54
C THR A 68 1.21 14.71 18.05
N GLY A 69 -0.04 15.10 18.22
CA GLY A 69 -1.08 14.18 18.69
C GLY A 69 -1.43 13.10 17.67
N ALA A 70 -2.10 12.04 18.13
CA ALA A 70 -2.52 10.91 17.31
C ALA A 70 -3.35 11.32 16.07
N THR A 71 -3.35 10.47 15.05
CA THR A 71 -4.23 10.62 13.88
C THR A 71 -5.31 9.54 13.94
N SER A 72 -6.57 9.93 14.00
CA SER A 72 -7.71 9.01 13.99
C SER A 72 -8.47 9.15 12.67
N ILE A 73 -8.63 8.05 11.94
CA ILE A 73 -9.35 8.02 10.67
C ILE A 73 -10.55 7.10 10.87
N THR A 74 -11.71 7.69 11.14
CA THR A 74 -12.93 6.97 11.52
C THR A 74 -13.96 6.90 10.39
N GLY A 75 -13.64 7.44 9.22
CA GLY A 75 -14.45 7.31 8.02
C GLY A 75 -13.84 7.99 6.80
N GLY A 76 -14.25 7.53 5.62
CA GLY A 76 -13.80 8.08 4.34
C GLY A 76 -12.30 7.89 4.11
N THR A 77 -11.70 8.78 3.32
CA THR A 77 -10.30 8.63 2.89
C THR A 77 -9.40 9.76 3.37
N LEU A 78 -8.29 9.42 4.01
CA LEU A 78 -7.16 10.33 4.21
C LEU A 78 -6.06 10.00 3.20
N VAL A 79 -5.76 10.95 2.31
CA VAL A 79 -4.64 10.87 1.36
C VAL A 79 -3.46 11.63 1.96
N VAL A 80 -2.33 10.97 2.19
CA VAL A 80 -1.09 11.58 2.68
C VAL A 80 -0.04 11.54 1.58
N ASN A 81 0.17 12.68 0.93
CA ASN A 81 1.24 12.88 -0.05
C ASN A 81 2.42 13.69 0.54
N GLY A 82 2.22 14.31 1.70
CA GLY A 82 3.24 15.00 2.47
C GLY A 82 3.96 14.14 3.50
N SER A 83 4.65 14.80 4.43
CA SER A 83 5.31 14.16 5.57
C SER A 83 4.62 14.50 6.89
N ILE A 84 4.16 13.48 7.62
CA ILE A 84 3.76 13.55 9.03
C ILE A 84 4.98 13.12 9.86
N SER A 85 5.77 14.11 10.30
CA SER A 85 7.18 13.91 10.67
C SER A 85 7.44 13.76 12.17
N THR A 86 6.45 14.04 13.00
CA THR A 86 6.64 14.16 14.45
C THR A 86 6.47 12.83 15.17
N SER A 87 7.64 12.23 15.41
CA SER A 87 7.94 11.19 16.41
C SER A 87 7.29 9.81 16.20
N ALA A 88 8.12 8.76 16.25
CA ALA A 88 7.71 7.36 16.19
C ALA A 88 7.12 6.83 17.53
N VAL A 89 6.58 7.71 18.37
CA VAL A 89 6.03 7.36 19.69
C VAL A 89 4.68 6.67 19.53
N GLU A 90 4.51 5.52 20.18
CA GLU A 90 3.31 4.67 20.11
C GLU A 90 2.00 5.42 20.47
N ALA A 91 2.05 6.36 21.41
CA ALA A 91 0.89 7.16 21.81
C ALA A 91 0.36 8.11 20.70
N ASN A 92 1.19 8.40 19.69
CA ASN A 92 0.87 9.33 18.60
C ASN A 92 0.50 8.61 17.28
N ARG A 93 0.17 7.33 17.37
CA ARG A 93 -0.17 6.43 16.26
C ARG A 93 -1.22 6.99 15.30
N VAL A 94 -1.17 6.53 14.05
CA VAL A 94 -2.27 6.62 13.10
C VAL A 94 -3.18 5.39 13.25
N THR A 95 -4.46 5.59 13.50
CA THR A 95 -5.45 4.50 13.59
C THR A 95 -6.47 4.63 12.47
N VAL A 96 -6.65 3.55 11.70
CA VAL A 96 -7.67 3.46 10.64
C VAL A 96 -8.80 2.58 11.14
N GLY A 97 -9.99 3.15 11.32
CA GLY A 97 -11.19 2.44 11.76
C GLY A 97 -11.95 1.76 10.62
N PRO A 98 -13.11 1.14 10.93
CA PRO A 98 -13.98 0.51 9.95
C PRO A 98 -14.38 1.46 8.83
N ASP A 99 -14.43 0.96 7.59
CA ASP A 99 -14.81 1.70 6.38
C ASP A 99 -13.95 2.95 6.09
N ALA A 100 -12.85 3.12 6.82
CA ALA A 100 -11.91 4.20 6.65
C ALA A 100 -10.69 3.73 5.84
N ARG A 101 -10.08 4.68 5.12
CA ARG A 101 -8.95 4.42 4.24
C ARG A 101 -7.81 5.40 4.49
N LEU A 102 -6.61 4.86 4.65
CA LEU A 102 -5.36 5.61 4.56
C LEU A 102 -4.67 5.31 3.22
N THR A 103 -4.33 6.35 2.48
CA THR A 103 -3.67 6.22 1.17
C THR A 103 -2.68 7.36 0.91
N GLY A 104 -2.05 7.39 -0.26
CA GLY A 104 -1.10 8.43 -0.67
C GLY A 104 0.32 7.90 -0.89
N ALA A 105 1.20 8.80 -1.31
CA ALA A 105 2.61 8.49 -1.62
C ALA A 105 3.61 9.26 -0.74
N GLY A 106 3.16 9.70 0.44
CA GLY A 106 3.93 10.50 1.39
C GLY A 106 4.74 9.66 2.40
N SER A 107 5.06 10.29 3.53
CA SER A 107 5.77 9.65 4.64
C SER A 107 5.06 9.90 5.98
N ILE A 108 4.92 8.85 6.79
CA ILE A 108 4.30 8.87 8.11
C ILE A 108 5.24 8.15 9.08
N VAL A 109 6.08 8.89 9.80
CA VAL A 109 7.12 8.28 10.67
C VAL A 109 6.52 7.47 11.85
N ARG A 110 5.24 7.67 12.12
CA ARG A 110 4.54 7.07 13.26
C ARG A 110 4.19 5.60 13.02
N PRO A 111 4.02 4.84 14.12
CA PRO A 111 3.31 3.58 14.07
C PRO A 111 1.91 3.75 13.49
N ILE A 112 1.43 2.72 12.80
CA ILE A 112 0.09 2.67 12.20
C ILE A 112 -0.62 1.41 12.67
N THR A 113 -1.89 1.54 13.06
CA THR A 113 -2.81 0.40 13.23
C THR A 113 -3.91 0.50 12.21
N ILE A 114 -4.07 -0.54 11.40
CA ILE A 114 -5.24 -0.73 10.56
C ILE A 114 -6.18 -1.64 11.33
N GLY A 115 -7.23 -1.05 11.90
CA GLY A 115 -8.24 -1.78 12.66
C GLY A 115 -9.11 -2.65 11.76
N THR A 116 -9.93 -3.49 12.38
CA THR A 116 -10.92 -4.32 11.69
C THR A 116 -11.80 -3.47 10.77
N GLY A 117 -11.94 -3.90 9.51
CA GLY A 117 -12.68 -3.16 8.47
C GLY A 117 -11.97 -1.91 7.92
N GLY A 118 -10.81 -1.54 8.47
CA GLY A 118 -9.98 -0.46 7.96
C GLY A 118 -9.13 -0.88 6.78
N THR A 119 -8.78 0.07 5.92
CA THR A 119 -7.95 -0.18 4.73
C THR A 119 -6.72 0.72 4.68
N ILE A 120 -5.55 0.14 4.41
CA ILE A 120 -4.37 0.89 3.93
C ILE A 120 -4.16 0.65 2.44
N ALA A 121 -3.78 1.67 1.69
CA ALA A 121 -3.51 1.53 0.28
C ALA A 121 -2.45 2.51 -0.21
N PRO A 122 -1.19 2.08 -0.37
CA PRO A 122 -0.16 2.97 -0.89
C PRO A 122 -0.47 3.52 -2.28
N GLY A 123 0.21 4.61 -2.60
CA GLY A 123 0.11 5.30 -3.88
C GLY A 123 -0.96 6.38 -3.91
N ASN A 124 -0.88 7.25 -4.92
CA ASN A 124 -1.72 8.42 -5.03
C ASN A 124 -2.86 8.15 -6.04
N PRO A 125 -4.14 8.23 -5.65
CA PRO A 125 -5.25 8.08 -6.58
C PRO A 125 -5.19 9.05 -7.78
N ALA A 126 -4.61 10.24 -7.59
CA ALA A 126 -4.51 11.27 -8.61
C ALA A 126 -3.20 11.23 -9.44
N ALA A 127 -2.14 10.55 -8.96
CA ALA A 127 -0.83 10.52 -9.63
C ALA A 127 -0.37 9.11 -10.05
N GLY A 128 -1.18 8.08 -9.79
CA GLY A 128 -0.90 6.70 -10.16
C GLY A 128 -0.17 5.91 -9.08
N LEU A 129 0.56 4.88 -9.51
CA LEU A 129 1.28 3.98 -8.60
C LEU A 129 2.27 4.75 -7.72
N GLY A 130 2.43 4.35 -6.46
CA GLY A 130 3.37 5.04 -5.57
C GLY A 130 3.74 4.28 -4.30
N THR A 131 4.72 4.83 -3.58
CA THR A 131 5.18 4.29 -2.29
C THR A 131 4.67 5.15 -1.14
N LEU A 132 4.01 4.55 -0.15
CA LEU A 132 3.74 5.18 1.14
C LEU A 132 4.79 4.70 2.14
N THR A 133 5.56 5.63 2.70
CA THR A 133 6.56 5.33 3.74
C THR A 133 5.91 5.47 5.11
N THR A 134 6.10 4.49 6.00
CA THR A 134 5.47 4.49 7.32
C THR A 134 6.45 4.03 8.41
N GLY A 135 6.13 4.28 9.69
CA GLY A 135 6.69 3.53 10.81
C GLY A 135 6.18 2.09 10.84
N ALA A 136 6.39 1.40 11.97
CA ALA A 136 5.86 0.04 12.19
C ALA A 136 4.33 -0.04 11.95
N GLN A 137 3.86 -1.18 11.47
CA GLN A 137 2.44 -1.38 11.19
C GLN A 137 1.88 -2.58 11.94
N THR A 138 0.67 -2.43 12.47
CA THR A 138 -0.17 -3.52 12.96
C THR A 138 -1.43 -3.59 12.10
N TRP A 139 -1.68 -4.73 11.48
CA TRP A 139 -2.92 -5.01 10.77
C TRP A 139 -3.76 -5.93 11.64
N GLU A 140 -4.85 -5.41 12.18
CA GLU A 140 -5.76 -6.22 12.98
C GLU A 140 -6.53 -7.22 12.10
N ALA A 141 -7.06 -8.27 12.72
CA ALA A 141 -7.91 -9.22 12.02
C ALA A 141 -9.12 -8.53 11.38
N GLY A 142 -9.41 -8.88 10.13
CA GLY A 142 -10.45 -8.29 9.30
C GLY A 142 -10.08 -6.94 8.67
N SER A 143 -8.82 -6.51 8.75
CA SER A 143 -8.33 -5.34 8.02
C SER A 143 -7.95 -5.69 6.57
N SER A 144 -7.76 -4.67 5.74
CA SER A 144 -7.36 -4.85 4.33
C SER A 144 -6.17 -3.96 3.93
N ALA A 145 -5.36 -4.46 3.00
CA ALA A 145 -4.32 -3.68 2.33
C ALA A 145 -4.51 -3.78 0.82
N ALA A 146 -4.75 -2.64 0.14
CA ALA A 146 -5.03 -2.61 -1.29
C ALA A 146 -3.85 -2.08 -2.09
N PHE A 147 -3.44 -2.84 -3.12
CA PHE A 147 -2.31 -2.50 -3.98
C PHE A 147 -2.74 -2.48 -5.44
N ARG A 148 -2.51 -1.36 -6.11
CA ARG A 148 -2.62 -1.31 -7.57
C ARG A 148 -1.37 -1.89 -8.20
N ILE A 149 -1.54 -2.63 -9.28
CA ILE A 149 -0.44 -3.30 -9.98
C ILE A 149 -0.57 -3.16 -11.49
N ASN A 150 0.57 -3.13 -12.17
CA ASN A 150 0.68 -3.26 -13.62
C ASN A 150 1.81 -4.23 -13.97
N ASN A 151 2.11 -4.41 -15.25
CA ASN A 151 3.12 -5.39 -15.67
C ASN A 151 4.52 -5.11 -15.13
N THR A 152 4.87 -3.88 -14.75
CA THR A 152 6.25 -3.52 -14.36
C THR A 152 6.38 -3.03 -12.93
N ALA A 153 5.30 -2.61 -12.30
CA ALA A 153 5.31 -1.93 -11.01
C ALA A 153 4.04 -2.22 -10.20
N ALA A 154 4.14 -1.93 -8.92
CA ALA A 154 3.06 -1.99 -7.95
C ALA A 154 3.09 -0.76 -7.05
N ASP A 155 1.96 -0.41 -6.45
CA ASP A 155 1.98 0.37 -5.22
C ASP A 155 2.82 -0.35 -4.15
N ARG A 156 3.42 0.41 -3.23
CA ARG A 156 4.33 -0.16 -2.22
C ARG A 156 4.22 0.48 -0.85
N LEU A 157 4.28 -0.35 0.20
CA LEU A 157 4.53 0.12 1.57
C LEU A 157 6.03 0.03 1.90
N ALA A 158 6.62 1.14 2.32
CA ALA A 158 7.98 1.17 2.86
C ALA A 158 7.90 1.37 4.38
N ILE A 159 8.03 0.29 5.14
CA ILE A 159 7.77 0.23 6.58
C ILE A 159 9.10 0.29 7.32
N THR A 160 9.39 1.41 7.98
CA THR A 160 10.53 1.55 8.90
C THR A 160 10.16 0.98 10.27
N GLY A 161 10.05 -0.34 10.34
CA GLY A 161 9.67 -1.11 11.51
C GLY A 161 9.22 -2.51 11.13
N THR A 162 8.60 -3.22 12.06
CA THR A 162 7.95 -4.52 11.82
C THR A 162 6.55 -4.31 11.23
N LEU A 163 6.13 -5.21 10.34
CA LEU A 163 4.72 -5.40 9.98
C LEU A 163 4.18 -6.60 10.77
N ALA A 164 3.23 -6.37 11.67
CA ALA A 164 2.52 -7.42 12.38
C ALA A 164 1.13 -7.64 11.74
N ALA A 165 0.97 -8.76 11.03
CA ALA A 165 -0.27 -9.08 10.31
C ALA A 165 -1.16 -10.07 11.08
N GLY A 166 -2.36 -9.62 11.45
CA GLY A 166 -3.50 -10.48 11.79
C GLY A 166 -4.14 -11.07 10.54
N ALA A 167 -5.29 -11.73 10.70
CA ALA A 167 -6.08 -12.28 9.60
C ALA A 167 -6.61 -11.18 8.68
N SER A 168 -5.81 -10.75 7.71
CA SER A 168 -6.01 -9.54 6.91
C SER A 168 -6.01 -9.89 5.42
N THR A 169 -6.68 -9.09 4.61
CA THR A 169 -6.79 -9.34 3.16
C THR A 169 -5.87 -8.40 2.37
N ILE A 170 -5.03 -8.95 1.51
CA ILE A 170 -4.32 -8.22 0.46
C ILE A 170 -5.23 -8.16 -0.76
N MET A 171 -5.70 -6.98 -1.12
CA MET A 171 -6.53 -6.76 -2.31
C MET A 171 -5.66 -6.27 -3.47
N LEU A 172 -5.73 -6.95 -4.60
CA LEU A 172 -5.09 -6.47 -5.83
C LEU A 172 -6.07 -5.69 -6.69
N ILE A 173 -5.61 -4.57 -7.23
CA ILE A 173 -6.38 -3.72 -8.13
C ILE A 173 -5.62 -3.58 -9.44
N ASP A 174 -6.32 -3.79 -10.56
CA ASP A 174 -5.75 -3.59 -11.88
C ASP A 174 -5.44 -2.08 -12.11
N TYR A 175 -4.23 -1.80 -12.56
CA TYR A 175 -3.79 -0.49 -13.01
C TYR A 175 -3.02 -0.58 -14.34
N GLY A 176 -3.60 -1.29 -15.30
CA GLY A 176 -3.02 -1.49 -16.62
C GLY A 176 -2.22 -2.78 -16.71
N LEU A 177 -2.67 -3.84 -16.04
CA LEU A 177 -2.20 -5.19 -16.28
C LEU A 177 -2.64 -5.66 -17.68
N VAL A 178 -1.71 -6.29 -18.38
CA VAL A 178 -1.94 -6.91 -19.69
C VAL A 178 -1.57 -8.39 -19.56
N PRO A 179 -2.57 -9.29 -19.34
CA PRO A 179 -2.34 -10.71 -19.06
C PRO A 179 -1.49 -11.41 -20.13
N ALA A 180 -1.72 -11.12 -21.41
CA ALA A 180 -1.04 -11.76 -22.54
C ALA A 180 0.48 -11.52 -22.59
N THR A 181 1.00 -10.55 -21.85
CA THR A 181 2.44 -10.25 -21.79
C THR A 181 3.03 -10.57 -20.41
N LEU A 182 2.23 -11.14 -19.51
CA LEU A 182 2.62 -11.44 -18.16
C LEU A 182 3.29 -12.81 -18.10
N THR A 183 4.61 -12.84 -17.96
CA THR A 183 5.39 -14.02 -17.60
C THR A 183 5.60 -14.08 -16.09
N ASP A 184 6.19 -15.18 -15.62
CA ASP A 184 6.67 -15.36 -14.24
C ASP A 184 7.35 -14.09 -13.71
N ARG A 185 6.88 -13.60 -12.57
CA ARG A 185 7.34 -12.32 -12.00
C ARG A 185 7.00 -12.22 -10.52
N SER A 186 7.76 -11.37 -9.84
CA SER A 186 7.45 -10.89 -8.50
C SER A 186 7.33 -9.37 -8.47
N TRP A 187 6.39 -8.85 -7.68
CA TRP A 187 6.33 -7.45 -7.25
C TRP A 187 6.58 -7.38 -5.75
N THR A 188 7.28 -6.34 -5.31
CA THR A 188 7.44 -6.05 -3.89
C THR A 188 6.32 -5.14 -3.42
N LEU A 189 5.37 -5.69 -2.67
CA LEU A 189 4.23 -4.94 -2.12
C LEU A 189 4.60 -4.20 -0.83
N ALA A 190 5.45 -4.81 0.01
CA ALA A 190 5.97 -4.15 1.19
C ALA A 190 7.44 -4.48 1.43
N ASN A 191 8.19 -3.49 1.91
CA ASN A 191 9.50 -3.67 2.51
C ASN A 191 9.42 -3.25 3.98
N THR A 192 10.03 -4.03 4.87
CA THR A 192 10.10 -3.74 6.31
C THR A 192 11.55 -3.68 6.75
N SER A 193 11.88 -2.86 7.75
CA SER A 193 13.20 -2.93 8.40
C SER A 193 13.23 -3.86 9.61
N GLY A 194 12.06 -4.20 10.18
CA GLY A 194 11.90 -5.04 11.36
C GLY A 194 11.26 -6.41 11.09
N GLY A 195 11.13 -6.80 9.83
CA GLY A 195 10.52 -8.07 9.43
C GLY A 195 8.99 -8.05 9.37
N ILE A 196 8.43 -9.16 8.91
CA ILE A 196 6.99 -9.40 8.80
C ILE A 196 6.62 -10.58 9.71
N THR A 197 5.66 -10.37 10.61
CA THR A 197 5.09 -11.43 11.44
C THR A 197 3.64 -11.70 11.03
N GLY A 198 3.18 -12.94 11.21
CA GLY A 198 1.80 -13.32 10.87
C GLY A 198 1.53 -13.43 9.37
N PHE A 199 2.55 -13.65 8.53
CA PHE A 199 2.40 -13.84 7.08
C PHE A 199 1.36 -14.91 6.72
N SER A 200 1.30 -16.02 7.47
CA SER A 200 0.32 -17.09 7.27
C SER A 200 -1.14 -16.66 7.46
N ASN A 201 -1.37 -15.49 8.07
CA ASN A 201 -2.71 -14.94 8.29
C ASN A 201 -3.19 -14.11 7.10
N LEU A 202 -2.31 -13.80 6.14
CA LEU A 202 -2.67 -13.00 4.98
C LEU A 202 -3.45 -13.81 3.96
N ALA A 203 -4.62 -13.32 3.58
CA ALA A 203 -5.36 -13.80 2.42
C ALA A 203 -5.04 -12.91 1.21
N LEU A 204 -5.05 -13.50 0.02
CA LEU A 204 -4.94 -12.76 -1.24
C LEU A 204 -6.30 -12.71 -1.94
N ASP A 205 -6.74 -11.52 -2.29
CA ASP A 205 -7.92 -11.26 -3.10
C ASP A 205 -7.51 -10.68 -4.46
N THR A 206 -7.78 -11.44 -5.51
CA THR A 206 -7.52 -11.07 -6.90
C THR A 206 -8.81 -10.83 -7.69
N SER A 207 -9.97 -10.74 -7.02
CA SER A 207 -11.28 -10.66 -7.67
C SER A 207 -11.47 -9.41 -8.53
N ALA A 208 -10.73 -8.34 -8.24
CA ALA A 208 -10.74 -7.11 -9.04
C ALA A 208 -9.76 -7.15 -10.24
N LEU A 209 -9.06 -8.27 -10.45
CA LEU A 209 -8.25 -8.48 -11.64
C LEU A 209 -9.06 -9.19 -12.74
N GLY A 210 -8.63 -9.04 -13.99
CA GLY A 210 -9.17 -9.82 -15.11
C GLY A 210 -8.87 -11.31 -15.02
N THR A 211 -9.20 -12.07 -16.06
CA THR A 211 -8.84 -13.50 -16.16
C THR A 211 -7.35 -13.65 -16.49
N PHE A 212 -6.68 -14.57 -15.80
CA PHE A 212 -5.28 -14.94 -16.06
C PHE A 212 -5.19 -16.46 -16.19
N ASP A 213 -4.29 -16.92 -17.07
CA ASP A 213 -3.97 -18.34 -17.20
C ASP A 213 -3.05 -18.82 -16.07
N GLY A 214 -2.28 -17.90 -15.48
CA GLY A 214 -1.41 -18.15 -14.33
C GLY A 214 -2.09 -17.94 -12.98
N GLN A 215 -1.30 -18.10 -11.92
CA GLN A 215 -1.74 -17.95 -10.54
C GLN A 215 -0.97 -16.85 -9.83
N PHE A 216 -1.69 -16.06 -9.04
CA PHE A 216 -1.09 -15.14 -8.08
C PHE A 216 -0.96 -15.80 -6.71
N SER A 217 0.15 -15.53 -6.03
CA SER A 217 0.37 -15.96 -4.65
C SER A 217 1.18 -14.93 -3.87
N LEU A 218 1.16 -15.05 -2.54
CA LEU A 218 2.01 -14.24 -1.66
C LEU A 218 3.28 -15.02 -1.31
N GLY A 219 4.38 -14.30 -1.15
CA GLY A 219 5.64 -14.86 -0.70
C GLY A 219 6.41 -13.88 0.18
N LEU A 220 7.44 -14.39 0.86
CA LEU A 220 8.41 -13.60 1.59
C LEU A 220 9.78 -13.68 0.92
N ALA A 221 10.56 -12.62 1.06
CA ALA A 221 11.96 -12.60 0.65
C ALA A 221 12.81 -11.76 1.60
N ALA A 222 14.13 -11.80 1.38
CA ALA A 222 15.13 -11.05 2.14
C ALA A 222 15.02 -11.27 3.66
N ASN A 223 15.01 -12.53 4.10
CA ASN A 223 14.85 -12.92 5.51
C ASN A 223 13.55 -12.34 6.11
N ASP A 224 12.43 -12.57 5.44
CA ASP A 224 11.08 -12.15 5.88
C ASP A 224 10.89 -10.64 6.02
N THR A 225 11.72 -9.84 5.34
CA THR A 225 11.59 -8.38 5.34
C THR A 225 10.77 -7.84 4.18
N ASN A 226 10.61 -8.62 3.11
CA ASN A 226 9.87 -8.21 1.93
C ASN A 226 8.63 -9.07 1.73
N LEU A 227 7.45 -8.43 1.61
CA LEU A 227 6.23 -9.07 1.14
C LEU A 227 6.20 -9.00 -0.38
N LEU A 228 6.15 -10.17 -1.02
CA LEU A 228 6.09 -10.31 -2.46
C LEU A 228 4.69 -10.73 -2.90
N LEU A 229 4.24 -10.15 -4.01
CA LEU A 229 3.24 -10.75 -4.89
C LEU A 229 3.97 -11.52 -5.97
N LEU A 230 3.63 -12.78 -6.15
CA LEU A 230 4.20 -13.66 -7.18
C LEU A 230 3.13 -13.94 -8.22
N TYR A 231 3.52 -13.96 -9.49
CA TYR A 231 2.72 -14.51 -10.58
C TYR A 231 3.51 -15.66 -11.21
N SER A 232 2.86 -16.82 -11.34
CA SER A 232 3.38 -17.99 -12.05
C SER A 232 2.50 -18.25 -13.26
N SER A 233 3.06 -18.05 -14.45
CA SER A 233 2.40 -18.33 -15.72
C SER A 233 2.27 -19.84 -15.93
N VAL A 234 1.17 -20.26 -16.55
CA VAL A 234 1.05 -21.62 -17.09
C VAL A 234 1.77 -21.64 -18.43
N PRO A 235 2.73 -22.56 -18.67
CA PRO A 235 3.42 -22.65 -19.96
C PRO A 235 2.43 -22.83 -21.11
N GLU A 236 2.63 -22.11 -22.22
CA GLU A 236 1.74 -22.24 -23.37
C GLU A 236 1.67 -23.71 -23.85
N PRO A 237 0.49 -24.22 -24.28
CA PRO A 237 0.34 -25.59 -24.76
C PRO A 237 1.32 -25.97 -25.88
N SER A 238 1.67 -24.99 -26.73
CA SER A 238 2.67 -25.10 -27.80
C SER A 238 4.08 -25.42 -27.28
N THR A 239 4.47 -24.83 -26.15
CA THR A 239 5.76 -25.05 -25.48
C THR A 239 5.82 -26.47 -24.92
N CYS A 240 4.74 -26.93 -24.29
CA CYS A 240 4.63 -28.31 -23.83
C CYS A 240 4.67 -29.31 -25.00
N ALA A 241 3.95 -29.03 -26.10
CA ALA A 241 3.92 -29.88 -27.28
C ALA A 241 5.29 -29.97 -27.98
N LEU A 242 6.04 -28.87 -28.07
CA LEU A 242 7.39 -28.85 -28.62
C LEU A 242 8.36 -29.67 -27.78
N LEU A 243 8.35 -29.50 -26.45
CA LEU A 243 9.21 -30.27 -25.54
C LEU A 243 8.92 -31.76 -25.61
N LEU A 244 7.64 -32.15 -25.64
CA LEU A 244 7.23 -33.54 -25.83
C LEU A 244 7.62 -34.07 -27.22
N GLY A 245 7.41 -33.27 -28.27
CA GLY A 245 7.81 -33.62 -29.63
C GLY A 245 9.32 -33.88 -29.75
N LEU A 246 10.15 -33.03 -29.16
CA LEU A 246 11.61 -33.20 -29.10
C LEU A 246 12.01 -34.43 -28.29
N ALA A 247 11.35 -34.71 -27.17
CA ALA A 247 11.60 -35.91 -26.38
C ALA A 247 11.27 -37.19 -27.17
N VAL A 248 10.15 -37.21 -27.88
CA VAL A 248 9.75 -38.33 -28.75
C VAL A 248 10.75 -38.51 -29.91
N LEU A 249 11.17 -37.42 -30.56
CA LEU A 249 12.19 -37.45 -31.62
C LEU A 249 13.54 -37.97 -31.09
N GLY A 250 13.96 -37.55 -29.89
CA GLY A 250 15.17 -38.04 -29.24
C GLY A 250 15.11 -39.54 -28.94
N ALA A 251 13.98 -40.01 -28.39
CA ALA A 251 13.76 -41.44 -28.15
C ALA A 251 13.77 -42.25 -29.46
N ALA A 252 13.11 -41.76 -30.52
CA ALA A 252 13.09 -42.40 -31.83
C ALA A 252 14.50 -42.50 -32.44
N ALA A 253 15.31 -41.45 -32.33
CA ALA A 253 16.70 -41.43 -32.80
C ALA A 253 17.59 -42.44 -32.04
N LEU A 254 17.39 -42.59 -30.73
CA LEU A 254 18.08 -43.60 -29.91
C LEU A 254 17.70 -45.03 -30.30
N VAL A 255 16.41 -45.30 -30.52
CA VAL A 255 15.95 -46.61 -31.00
C VAL A 255 16.55 -46.94 -32.37
N ARG A 256 16.55 -45.98 -33.31
CA ARG A 256 17.16 -46.18 -34.63
C ARG A 256 18.66 -46.49 -34.55
N ARG A 257 19.41 -45.76 -33.73
CA ARG A 257 20.85 -46.00 -33.52
C ARG A 257 21.13 -47.40 -32.97
N ARG A 258 20.32 -47.88 -32.02
CA ARG A 258 20.47 -49.23 -31.45
C ARG A 258 20.21 -50.33 -32.48
N ASN A 259 19.21 -50.14 -33.35
CA ASN A 259 18.87 -51.11 -34.40
C ASN A 259 19.87 -51.12 -35.57
N SER A 260 20.68 -50.08 -35.74
CA SER A 260 21.73 -50.02 -36.77
C SER A 260 23.11 -50.52 -36.29
N ALA A 261 23.23 -50.85 -35.00
CA ALA A 261 24.47 -51.37 -34.38
C ALA A 261 24.40 -52.87 -34.05
N ALA A 262 23.32 -53.54 -34.42
CA ALA A 262 23.12 -54.99 -34.38
C ALA A 262 23.09 -55.54 -35.81
#